data_AF-J7XCU0-F1
#
_entry.id   AF-J7XCU0-F1
#
_cell.length_a   1.000
_cell.length_b   1.000
_cell.length_c   1.000
_cell.angle_alpha   90.00
_cell.angle_beta   90.00
_cell.angle_gamma   90.00
#
_symmetry.space_group_name_H-M   'P 1'
#
loop_
_entity.id
_entity.type
_entity.pdbx_description
1 polymer ?
#
loop_
_entity_poly.entity_id
_entity_poly.type
_entity_poly.pdbx_seq_one_letter_code
_entity_poly.pdbx_strand_id
1 'polypeptide(L)'
;MPIPLLAWGIAAVAGAAFGAGRYSRQGEINELKEHIVHLQSRIEQLEKLVFNQNKTISNLKAENKSLNALHFMEKRKLFGRTKGMIIFQYALREYLQFVRLEVEGELSGDKQELVIYGILDRMFYGKEVKLEEKGLIKLYIEGKYTYEIKNLIELEEKELNSALEGKKIG
;
A
#
# COMPACT_ATOMS: atom_id res chain seq x y z
N MET A 1 28.44 23.71 9.74
CA MET A 1 29.44 24.78 9.47
C MET A 1 29.31 25.10 7.98
N PRO A 2 28.96 26.33 7.57
CA PRO A 2 29.81 27.52 7.76
C PRO A 2 29.06 28.88 7.87
N ILE A 3 29.24 29.68 8.93
CA ILE A 3 29.11 31.15 8.81
C ILE A 3 30.09 31.88 9.75
N PRO A 4 31.42 31.82 9.53
CA PRO A 4 32.33 32.81 10.12
C PRO A 4 32.34 34.13 9.33
N LEU A 5 31.79 34.17 8.11
CA LEU A 5 31.90 35.33 7.21
C LEU A 5 31.02 36.53 7.61
N LEU A 6 29.84 36.31 8.19
CA LEU A 6 28.99 37.42 8.67
C LEU A 6 29.55 38.05 9.96
N ALA A 7 30.14 37.25 10.85
CA ALA A 7 30.77 37.76 12.07
C ALA A 7 31.98 38.66 11.75
N TRP A 8 32.77 38.29 10.75
CA TRP A 8 33.91 39.09 10.30
C TRP A 8 33.50 40.29 9.44
N GLY A 9 32.45 40.17 8.61
CA GLY A 9 31.92 41.29 7.84
C GLY A 9 31.35 42.41 8.72
N ILE A 10 30.66 42.05 9.81
CA ILE A 10 30.11 43.02 10.77
C ILE A 10 31.21 43.60 11.66
N ALA A 11 32.21 42.80 12.05
CA ALA A 11 33.38 43.29 12.78
C ALA A 11 34.25 44.24 11.95
N ALA A 12 34.35 44.04 10.63
CA ALA A 12 35.08 44.92 9.72
C ALA A 12 34.35 46.25 9.48
N VAL A 13 33.01 46.24 9.34
CA VAL A 13 32.20 47.46 9.22
C VAL A 13 32.17 48.25 10.54
N ALA A 14 32.14 47.55 11.68
CA ALA A 14 32.31 48.19 12.98
C ALA A 14 33.73 48.77 13.11
N GLY A 15 34.77 47.97 12.82
CA GLY A 15 36.20 48.33 12.89
C GLY A 15 36.57 49.58 12.09
N ALA A 16 36.03 49.75 10.89
CA ALA A 16 36.32 50.87 10.00
C ALA A 16 35.68 52.20 10.45
N ALA A 17 34.63 52.18 11.28
CA ALA A 17 33.97 53.38 11.77
C ALA A 17 34.61 53.97 13.06
N PHE A 18 35.56 53.27 13.68
CA PHE A 18 36.18 53.67 14.96
C PHE A 18 37.37 54.64 14.86
N GLY A 19 37.77 55.05 13.65
CA GLY A 19 38.92 55.93 13.42
C GLY A 19 38.66 57.44 13.60
N ALA A 20 37.41 57.90 13.49
CA ALA A 20 37.08 59.33 13.50
C ALA A 20 35.83 59.62 14.36
N GLY A 21 36.01 60.12 15.59
CA GLY A 21 34.93 60.70 16.39
C GLY A 21 34.48 59.87 17.61
N ARG A 22 35.36 59.67 18.61
CA ARG A 22 35.12 58.80 19.78
C ARG A 22 34.17 59.30 20.87
N TYR A 23 33.50 60.45 20.74
CA TYR A 23 32.62 60.96 21.82
C TYR A 23 31.20 61.37 21.43
N SER A 24 30.82 61.41 20.15
CA SER A 24 29.47 61.86 19.74
C SER A 24 28.47 60.73 19.44
N ARG A 25 28.91 59.47 19.38
CA ARG A 25 28.08 58.35 18.88
C ARG A 25 27.94 57.18 19.86
N GLN A 26 28.26 57.36 21.14
CA GLN A 26 28.16 56.27 22.13
C GLN A 26 26.72 55.78 22.35
N GLY A 27 25.72 56.67 22.27
CA GLY A 27 24.30 56.28 22.33
C GLY A 27 23.87 55.41 21.14
N GLU A 28 24.21 55.85 19.93
CA GLU A 28 23.95 55.11 18.68
C GLU A 28 24.64 53.73 18.66
N ILE A 29 25.83 53.61 19.26
CA ILE A 29 26.57 52.34 19.38
C ILE A 29 25.89 51.39 20.37
N ASN A 30 25.35 51.89 21.48
CA ASN A 30 24.62 51.06 22.44
C ASN A 30 23.29 50.56 21.85
N GLU A 31 22.55 51.41 21.15
CA GLU A 31 21.32 51.02 20.46
C GLU A 31 21.60 49.97 19.36
N LEU A 32 22.68 50.13 18.58
CA LEU A 32 23.09 49.12 17.61
C LEU A 32 23.45 47.79 18.27
N LYS A 33 24.12 47.84 19.43
CA LYS A 33 24.51 46.64 20.18
C LYS A 33 23.29 45.90 20.72
N GLU A 34 22.30 46.63 21.23
CA GLU A 34 21.02 46.05 21.66
C GLU A 34 20.25 45.44 20.49
N HIS A 35 20.23 46.11 19.33
CA HIS A 35 19.64 45.56 18.11
C HIS A 35 20.34 44.29 17.62
N ILE A 36 21.68 44.22 17.70
CA ILE A 36 22.44 43.01 17.36
C ILE A 36 22.10 41.87 18.32
N VAL A 37 22.05 42.12 19.62
CA VAL A 37 21.69 41.11 20.63
C VAL A 37 20.26 40.61 20.40
N HIS A 38 19.32 41.52 20.12
CA HIS A 38 17.94 41.17 19.81
C HIS A 38 17.82 40.34 18.52
N LEU A 39 18.56 40.71 17.46
CA LEU A 39 18.61 39.96 16.21
C LEU A 39 19.23 38.56 16.39
N GLN A 40 20.30 38.44 17.19
CA GLN A 40 20.92 37.15 17.51
C GLN A 40 19.95 36.24 18.27
N SER A 41 19.27 36.76 19.29
CA SER A 41 18.23 36.02 20.01
C SER A 41 17.10 35.54 19.09
N ARG A 42 16.68 36.38 18.13
CA ARG A 42 15.65 36.02 17.16
C ARG A 42 16.13 34.96 16.16
N ILE A 43 17.40 34.99 15.76
CA ILE A 43 18.02 33.94 14.93
C ILE A 43 18.03 32.61 15.69
N GLU A 44 18.46 32.59 16.95
CA GLU A 44 18.45 31.36 17.77
C GLU A 44 17.05 30.79 17.95
N GLN A 45 16.04 31.65 18.12
CA GLN A 45 14.64 31.22 18.19
C GLN A 45 14.14 30.61 16.88
N LEU A 46 14.48 31.22 15.74
CA LEU A 46 14.13 30.71 14.42
C LEU A 46 14.84 29.39 14.11
N GLU A 47 16.12 29.24 14.48
CA GLU A 47 16.86 27.98 14.32
C GLU A 47 16.22 26.85 15.12
N LYS A 48 15.81 27.10 16.37
CA LYS A 48 15.06 26.12 17.19
C LYS A 48 13.72 25.76 16.56
N LEU A 49 13.00 26.75 16.01
CA LEU A 49 11.72 26.52 15.34
C LEU A 49 11.90 25.67 14.07
N VAL A 50 12.88 25.99 13.23
CA VAL A 50 13.22 25.21 12.02
C VAL A 50 13.63 23.79 12.38
N PHE A 51 14.45 23.61 13.42
CA PHE A 51 14.83 22.29 13.91
C PHE A 51 13.61 21.46 14.35
N ASN A 52 12.72 22.06 15.14
CA ASN A 52 11.50 21.41 15.60
C ASN A 52 10.56 21.07 14.43
N GLN A 53 10.39 21.98 13.48
CA GLN A 53 9.61 21.73 12.26
C GLN A 53 10.20 20.59 11.42
N ASN A 54 11.51 20.56 11.22
CA ASN A 54 12.19 19.47 10.50
C ASN A 54 12.00 18.12 11.19
N LYS A 55 12.05 18.08 12.53
CA LYS A 55 11.75 16.86 13.30
C LYS A 55 10.31 16.41 13.10
N THR A 56 9.34 17.34 13.15
CA THR A 56 7.93 17.06 12.89
C THR A 56 7.71 16.55 11.46
N ILE A 57 8.31 17.19 10.46
CA ILE A 57 8.25 16.77 9.06
C ILE A 57 8.82 15.35 8.89
N SER A 58 9.95 15.05 9.53
CA SER A 58 10.57 13.73 9.49
C SER A 58 9.66 12.66 10.09
N ASN A 59 9.04 12.96 11.24
CA ASN A 59 8.07 12.08 11.90
C ASN A 59 6.83 11.85 11.03
N LEU A 60 6.24 12.91 10.48
CA LEU A 60 5.09 12.81 9.56
C LEU A 60 5.43 11.99 8.31
N LYS A 61 6.66 12.13 7.79
CA LYS A 61 7.13 11.32 6.66
C LYS A 61 7.27 9.84 7.03
N ALA A 62 7.75 9.53 8.22
CA ALA A 62 7.82 8.16 8.72
C ALA A 62 6.42 7.58 8.92
N GLU A 63 5.50 8.34 9.53
CA GLU A 63 4.11 7.97 9.73
C GLU A 63 3.39 7.71 8.40
N ASN A 64 3.52 8.62 7.42
CA ASN A 64 2.94 8.45 6.10
C ASN A 64 3.45 7.18 5.40
N LYS A 65 4.76 6.89 5.48
CA LYS A 65 5.32 5.64 4.95
C LYS A 65 4.72 4.41 5.63
N SER A 66 4.58 4.43 6.95
CA SER A 66 3.97 3.34 7.70
C SER A 66 2.50 3.14 7.32
N LEU A 67 1.73 4.23 7.22
CA LEU A 67 0.33 4.19 6.77
C LEU A 67 0.19 3.63 5.35
N ASN A 68 1.07 4.02 4.42
CA ASN A 68 1.08 3.44 3.08
C ASN A 68 1.38 1.94 3.08
N ALA A 69 2.30 1.47 3.93
CA ALA A 69 2.59 0.06 4.07
C ALA A 69 1.39 -0.72 4.65
N LEU A 70 0.72 -0.17 5.66
CA LEU A 70 -0.50 -0.75 6.24
C LEU A 70 -1.63 -0.81 5.20
N HIS A 71 -1.84 0.27 4.47
CA HIS A 71 -2.84 0.33 3.41
C HIS A 71 -2.55 -0.71 2.30
N PHE A 72 -1.29 -0.85 1.90
CA PHE A 72 -0.88 -1.89 0.96
C PHE A 72 -1.18 -3.30 1.47
N MET A 73 -0.88 -3.58 2.75
CA MET A 73 -1.16 -4.87 3.39
C MET A 73 -2.66 -5.17 3.40
N GLU A 74 -3.48 -4.20 3.81
CA GLU A 74 -4.94 -4.35 3.85
C GLU A 74 -5.53 -4.56 2.45
N LYS A 75 -5.09 -3.76 1.47
CA LYS A 75 -5.45 -3.92 0.06
C LYS A 75 -5.10 -5.33 -0.46
N ARG A 76 -3.92 -5.85 -0.12
CA ARG A 76 -3.50 -7.21 -0.48
C ARG A 76 -4.37 -8.28 0.17
N LYS A 77 -4.73 -8.11 1.44
CA LYS A 77 -5.61 -9.03 2.18
C LYS A 77 -7.01 -9.08 1.56
N LEU A 78 -7.58 -7.91 1.24
CA LEU A 78 -8.88 -7.82 0.55
C LEU A 78 -8.82 -8.46 -0.84
N PHE A 79 -7.81 -8.12 -1.64
CA PHE A 79 -7.60 -8.72 -2.96
C PHE A 79 -7.50 -10.24 -2.89
N GLY A 80 -6.74 -10.79 -1.94
CA GLY A 80 -6.61 -12.23 -1.76
C GLY A 80 -7.93 -12.91 -1.38
N ARG A 81 -8.74 -12.27 -0.52
CA ARG A 81 -10.07 -12.76 -0.14
C ARG A 81 -11.04 -12.75 -1.33
N THR A 82 -11.13 -11.64 -2.05
CA THR A 82 -12.00 -11.51 -3.23
C THR A 82 -11.60 -12.51 -4.29
N LYS A 83 -10.30 -12.61 -4.61
CA LYS A 83 -9.79 -13.61 -5.56
C LYS A 83 -10.14 -15.03 -5.14
N GLY A 84 -9.97 -15.37 -3.86
CA GLY A 84 -10.33 -16.68 -3.33
C GLY A 84 -11.83 -16.98 -3.46
N MET A 85 -12.69 -15.99 -3.21
CA MET A 85 -14.14 -16.11 -3.39
C MET A 85 -14.51 -16.37 -4.86
N ILE A 86 -13.89 -15.65 -5.79
CA ILE A 86 -14.15 -15.81 -7.23
C ILE A 86 -13.71 -17.20 -7.70
N ILE A 87 -12.53 -17.68 -7.28
CA ILE A 87 -12.09 -19.05 -7.55
C ILE A 87 -13.13 -20.05 -7.04
N PHE A 88 -13.70 -19.83 -5.86
CA PHE A 88 -14.73 -20.71 -5.31
C PHE A 88 -16.05 -20.68 -6.11
N GLN A 89 -16.47 -19.51 -6.60
CA GLN A 89 -17.65 -19.39 -7.48
C GLN A 89 -17.46 -20.18 -8.78
N TYR A 90 -16.31 -20.06 -9.45
CA TYR A 90 -16.03 -20.85 -10.64
C TYR A 90 -15.84 -22.34 -10.35
N ALA A 91 -15.28 -22.70 -9.18
CA ALA A 91 -15.23 -24.09 -8.73
C ALA A 91 -16.64 -24.69 -8.54
N LEU A 92 -17.57 -23.89 -8.01
CA LEU A 92 -18.98 -24.29 -7.88
C LEU A 92 -19.63 -24.49 -9.26
N ARG A 93 -19.41 -23.57 -10.20
CA ARG A 93 -19.90 -23.71 -11.57
C ARG A 93 -19.43 -25.03 -12.21
N GLU A 94 -18.14 -25.33 -12.09
CA GLU A 94 -17.56 -26.58 -12.62
C GLU A 94 -18.16 -27.82 -11.94
N TYR A 95 -18.31 -27.78 -10.62
CA TYR A 95 -18.95 -28.87 -9.89
C TYR A 95 -20.37 -29.14 -10.39
N LEU A 96 -21.19 -28.11 -10.55
CA LEU A 96 -22.57 -28.27 -11.06
C LEU A 96 -22.59 -28.85 -12.46
N GLN A 97 -21.65 -28.44 -13.32
CA GLN A 97 -21.49 -29.01 -14.65
C GLN A 97 -21.10 -30.50 -14.59
N PHE A 98 -20.17 -30.89 -13.72
CA PHE A 98 -19.79 -32.29 -13.55
C PHE A 98 -20.93 -33.15 -13.01
N VAL A 99 -21.69 -32.66 -12.02
CA VAL A 99 -22.88 -33.35 -11.51
C VAL A 99 -23.88 -33.61 -12.65
N ARG A 100 -24.08 -32.62 -13.52
CA ARG A 100 -24.97 -32.76 -14.67
C ARG A 100 -24.48 -33.83 -15.64
N LEU A 101 -23.20 -33.77 -16.02
CA LEU A 101 -22.58 -34.74 -16.91
C LEU A 101 -22.58 -36.16 -16.33
N GLU A 102 -22.42 -36.31 -15.02
CA GLU A 102 -22.52 -37.62 -14.34
C GLU A 102 -23.93 -38.20 -14.48
N VAL A 103 -24.97 -37.39 -14.25
CA VAL A 103 -26.37 -37.80 -14.40
C VAL A 103 -26.70 -38.17 -15.84
N GLU A 104 -26.14 -37.46 -16.81
CA GLU A 104 -26.32 -37.72 -18.25
C GLU A 104 -25.47 -38.92 -18.75
N GLY A 105 -24.57 -39.46 -17.92
CA GLY A 105 -23.64 -40.52 -18.31
C GLY A 105 -22.55 -40.06 -19.29
N GLU A 106 -22.37 -38.74 -19.43
CA GLU A 106 -21.43 -38.10 -20.35
C GLU A 106 -20.16 -37.57 -19.66
N LEU A 107 -20.02 -37.78 -18.35
CA LEU A 107 -18.82 -37.37 -17.61
C LEU A 107 -17.59 -37.98 -18.27
N SER A 108 -16.71 -37.11 -18.79
CA SER A 108 -15.62 -37.54 -19.65
C SER A 108 -14.69 -38.49 -18.89
N GLY A 109 -14.16 -39.50 -19.60
CA GLY A 109 -13.15 -40.41 -19.07
C GLY A 109 -11.77 -39.76 -18.86
N ASP A 110 -11.66 -38.43 -18.97
CA ASP A 110 -10.43 -37.73 -18.61
C ASP A 110 -10.17 -37.90 -17.12
N LYS A 111 -9.06 -38.57 -16.81
CA LYS A 111 -8.61 -38.83 -15.44
C LYS A 111 -8.46 -37.53 -14.65
N GLN A 112 -8.11 -36.42 -15.30
CA GLN A 112 -7.97 -35.15 -14.62
C GLN A 112 -9.32 -34.59 -14.17
N GLU A 113 -10.33 -34.55 -15.04
CA GLU A 113 -11.67 -34.07 -14.70
C GLU A 113 -12.33 -34.93 -13.62
N LEU A 114 -12.16 -36.25 -13.66
CA LEU A 114 -12.66 -37.17 -12.63
C LEU A 114 -12.02 -36.92 -11.25
N VAL A 115 -10.71 -36.64 -11.20
CA VAL A 115 -10.02 -36.31 -9.95
C VAL A 115 -10.51 -34.97 -9.40
N ILE A 116 -10.64 -33.96 -10.27
CA ILE A 116 -11.17 -32.64 -9.87
C ILE A 116 -12.60 -32.79 -9.34
N TYR A 117 -13.45 -33.52 -10.06
CA TYR A 117 -14.82 -33.79 -9.63
C TYR A 117 -14.88 -34.45 -8.25
N GLY A 118 -14.13 -35.54 -8.03
CA GLY A 118 -14.10 -36.24 -6.74
C GLY A 118 -13.53 -35.40 -5.58
N ILE A 119 -12.67 -34.43 -5.85
CA ILE A 119 -12.21 -33.47 -4.83
C ILE A 119 -13.31 -32.43 -4.54
N LEU A 120 -13.93 -31.87 -5.57
CA LEU A 120 -15.02 -30.88 -5.42
C LEU A 120 -16.22 -31.49 -4.69
N ASP A 121 -16.59 -32.72 -5.05
CA ASP A 121 -17.68 -33.45 -4.41
C ASP A 121 -17.45 -33.58 -2.90
N ARG A 122 -16.26 -34.07 -2.50
CA ARG A 122 -15.90 -34.14 -1.08
C ARG A 122 -15.92 -32.76 -0.41
N MET A 123 -15.46 -31.72 -1.10
CA MET A 123 -15.43 -30.36 -0.58
C MET A 123 -16.84 -29.81 -0.29
N PHE A 124 -17.77 -29.96 -1.25
CA PHE A 124 -19.15 -29.46 -1.11
C PHE A 124 -20.01 -30.31 -0.17
N TYR A 125 -19.72 -31.61 -0.03
CA TYR A 125 -20.33 -32.48 0.99
C TYR A 125 -19.72 -32.31 2.39
N GLY A 126 -18.80 -31.36 2.60
CA GLY A 126 -18.21 -31.06 3.90
C GLY A 126 -17.24 -32.13 4.42
N LYS A 127 -16.74 -33.02 3.55
CA LYS A 127 -15.71 -34.00 3.88
C LYS A 127 -14.35 -33.32 3.92
N GLU A 128 -13.41 -33.92 4.65
CA GLU A 128 -12.05 -33.40 4.73
C GLU A 128 -11.35 -33.49 3.37
N VAL A 129 -10.75 -32.36 2.96
CA VAL A 129 -9.96 -32.23 1.73
C VAL A 129 -8.61 -31.64 2.11
N LYS A 130 -7.53 -32.30 1.68
CA LYS A 130 -6.16 -31.91 2.02
C LYS A 130 -5.77 -30.59 1.37
N LEU A 131 -4.73 -29.95 1.89
CA LEU A 131 -4.27 -28.65 1.37
C LEU A 131 -3.76 -28.78 -0.07
N GLU A 132 -3.09 -29.88 -0.40
CA GLU A 132 -2.58 -30.17 -1.73
C GLU A 132 -3.74 -30.32 -2.74
N GLU A 133 -4.82 -31.01 -2.34
CA GLU A 133 -6.02 -31.19 -3.15
C GLU A 133 -6.74 -29.86 -3.39
N LYS A 134 -6.84 -28.99 -2.37
CA LYS A 134 -7.32 -27.61 -2.54
C LYS A 134 -6.44 -26.82 -3.50
N GLY A 135 -5.13 -27.05 -3.46
CA GLY A 135 -4.17 -26.48 -4.41
C GLY A 135 -4.42 -26.91 -5.85
N LEU A 136 -4.74 -28.19 -6.08
CA LEU A 136 -5.09 -28.72 -7.40
C LEU A 136 -6.36 -28.07 -7.97
N ILE A 137 -7.42 -27.96 -7.16
CA ILE A 137 -8.64 -27.24 -7.56
C ILE A 137 -8.30 -25.80 -7.97
N LYS A 138 -7.55 -25.09 -7.12
CA LYS A 138 -7.15 -23.72 -7.41
C LYS A 138 -6.41 -23.62 -8.74
N LEU A 139 -5.43 -24.47 -9.00
CA LEU A 139 -4.65 -24.45 -10.24
C LEU A 139 -5.50 -24.76 -11.47
N TYR A 140 -6.41 -25.74 -11.35
CA TYR A 140 -7.34 -26.10 -12.42
C TYR A 140 -8.25 -24.91 -12.79
N ILE A 141 -8.88 -24.29 -11.80
CA ILE A 141 -9.80 -23.17 -11.99
C ILE A 141 -9.05 -21.92 -12.47
N GLU A 142 -7.89 -21.60 -11.88
CA GLU A 142 -7.05 -20.47 -12.34
C GLU A 142 -6.56 -20.67 -13.77
N GLY A 143 -6.31 -21.91 -14.20
CA GLY A 143 -5.95 -22.25 -15.57
C GLY A 143 -7.11 -22.06 -16.55
N LYS A 144 -8.32 -22.53 -16.19
CA LYS A 144 -9.51 -22.46 -17.07
C LYS A 144 -10.11 -21.05 -17.16
N TYR A 145 -10.12 -20.32 -16.04
CA TYR A 145 -10.74 -18.99 -15.90
C TYR A 145 -9.71 -17.90 -15.58
N THR A 146 -8.57 -17.94 -16.28
CA THR A 146 -7.45 -17.01 -16.02
C THR A 146 -7.87 -15.56 -16.14
N TYR A 147 -8.71 -15.22 -17.13
CA TYR A 147 -9.08 -13.84 -17.40
C TYR A 147 -10.01 -13.30 -16.31
N GLU A 148 -11.03 -14.06 -15.97
CA GLU A 148 -12.07 -13.73 -15.00
C GLU A 148 -11.44 -13.56 -13.61
N ILE A 149 -10.58 -14.50 -13.21
CA ILE A 149 -9.91 -14.45 -11.92
C ILE A 149 -8.90 -13.31 -11.84
N LYS A 150 -8.15 -13.01 -12.92
CA LYS A 150 -7.20 -11.89 -12.92
C LYS A 150 -7.90 -10.54 -12.83
N ASN A 151 -9.08 -10.42 -13.45
CA ASN A 151 -9.86 -9.18 -13.48
C ASN A 151 -10.88 -9.09 -12.34
N LEU A 152 -10.95 -10.08 -11.45
CA LEU A 152 -11.91 -10.16 -10.37
C LEU A 152 -13.37 -10.06 -10.84
N ILE A 153 -13.68 -10.75 -11.94
CA ILE A 153 -15.04 -10.84 -12.48
C ILE A 153 -15.79 -11.89 -11.65
N GLU A 154 -16.91 -11.48 -11.06
CA GLU A 154 -17.79 -12.37 -10.31
C GLU A 154 -18.64 -13.21 -11.27
N LEU A 155 -18.96 -14.43 -10.84
CA LEU A 155 -19.86 -15.30 -11.58
C LEU A 155 -21.30 -14.77 -11.51
N GLU A 156 -21.90 -14.48 -12.65
CA GLU A 156 -23.30 -14.06 -12.70
C GLU A 156 -24.26 -15.23 -12.42
N GLU A 157 -25.41 -14.95 -11.80
CA GLU A 157 -26.45 -15.95 -11.50
C GLU A 157 -26.93 -16.69 -12.77
N LYS A 158 -26.97 -16.00 -13.91
CA LYS A 158 -27.32 -16.58 -15.20
C LYS A 158 -26.33 -17.66 -15.64
N GLU A 159 -25.03 -17.46 -15.40
CA GLU A 159 -24.03 -18.47 -15.71
C GLU A 159 -24.15 -19.69 -14.79
N LEU A 160 -24.47 -19.48 -13.51
CA LEU A 160 -24.74 -20.58 -12.59
C LEU A 160 -25.95 -21.41 -13.02
N ASN A 161 -27.04 -20.74 -13.38
CA ASN A 161 -28.25 -21.39 -13.89
C ASN A 161 -28.01 -22.14 -15.20
N SER A 162 -27.15 -21.61 -16.09
CA SER A 162 -26.78 -22.32 -17.31
C SER A 162 -26.02 -23.62 -17.06
N ALA A 163 -25.16 -23.65 -16.03
CA ALA A 163 -24.40 -24.83 -15.65
C ALA A 163 -25.33 -25.93 -15.09
N LEU A 164 -26.37 -25.53 -14.34
CA LEU A 164 -27.44 -26.42 -13.89
C LEU A 164 -28.29 -26.98 -15.05
N GLU A 165 -28.56 -26.16 -16.06
CA GLU A 165 -29.32 -26.55 -17.25
C GLU A 165 -28.52 -27.42 -18.25
N GLY A 166 -27.21 -27.62 -18.04
CA GLY A 166 -26.36 -28.40 -18.94
C GLY A 166 -26.06 -27.72 -20.28
N LYS A 167 -26.37 -26.42 -20.43
CA LYS A 167 -26.03 -25.68 -21.65
C LYS A 167 -24.57 -25.23 -21.57
N LYS A 168 -23.73 -25.75 -22.47
CA LYS A 168 -22.41 -25.15 -22.72
C LYS A 168 -22.62 -23.71 -23.18
N ILE A 169 -22.36 -22.74 -22.30
CA ILE A 169 -22.11 -21.36 -22.72
C ILE A 169 -20.75 -21.39 -23.42
N GLY A 170 -20.78 -21.20 -24.74
CA GLY A 170 -19.59 -21.00 -25.57
C GLY A 170 -19.01 -19.61 -25.43
#